data_AF-A0A6I4SSK1-F1
#
_entry.id   AF-A0A6I4SSK1-F1
#
_cell.length_a   1.000
_cell.length_b   1.000
_cell.length_c   1.000
_cell.angle_alpha   90.00
_cell.angle_beta   90.00
_cell.angle_gamma   90.00
#
_symmetry.space_group_name_H-M   'P 1'
#
loop_
_entity.id
_entity.type
_entity.pdbx_description
1 polymer ?
#
loop_
_entity_poly.entity_id
_entity_poly.type
_entity_poly.pdbx_seq_one_letter_code
_entity_poly.pdbx_strand_id
1 'polypeptide(L)'
;MTEEAPQSSGSWRGPLQIYCPKCKEFQRARSLRIPRPLGEGKRKWFFVKEPDIAWFRRKRHCTKCGKEFLTGEVNEELIEELLRLRQREKKRKVSSYTKASRDVRSGRKWLRTKGDDIPLELCRELVAGSAWWLTHSSGSPVHAPRHADRLQKRYCGYCVKFGANSFAAGRALAKARDYAVTVFEQAAEGNLPSERKIRQRLRAIPSDCVLNVNLDFYDHYPTNGVGELVFGAQAIDVNDCERILMRVTGLEDLIAEHKRIDKED
;
A
#
# COMPACT_ATOMS: atom_id res chain seq x y z
N MET A 1 62.25 -46.20 1.20
CA MET A 1 62.55 -44.77 1.01
C MET A 1 61.51 -44.21 0.06
N THR A 2 60.43 -43.68 0.63
CA THR A 2 59.33 -43.04 -0.11
C THR A 2 59.52 -41.53 0.05
N GLU A 3 59.80 -40.85 -1.05
CA GLU A 3 59.86 -39.39 -1.10
C GLU A 3 58.45 -38.83 -0.91
N GLU A 4 58.21 -38.21 0.25
CA GLU A 4 57.00 -37.44 0.49
C GLU A 4 57.08 -36.12 -0.29
N ALA A 5 56.19 -35.95 -1.27
CA ALA A 5 56.00 -34.70 -1.97
C ALA A 5 55.54 -33.60 -0.98
N PRO A 6 56.12 -32.39 -1.02
CA PRO A 6 55.74 -31.33 -0.10
C PRO A 6 54.29 -30.89 -0.36
N GLN A 7 53.46 -31.00 0.69
CA GLN A 7 52.12 -30.44 0.73
C GLN A 7 52.20 -28.92 0.52
N SER A 8 51.83 -28.45 -0.67
CA SER A 8 51.69 -27.02 -0.99
C SER A 8 50.40 -26.46 -0.36
N SER A 9 50.39 -26.36 0.97
CA SER A 9 49.33 -25.71 1.75
C SER A 9 49.49 -24.19 1.73
N GLY A 10 49.20 -23.57 0.58
CA GLY A 10 49.28 -22.12 0.46
C GLY A 10 48.55 -21.61 -0.77
N SER A 11 47.27 -21.28 -0.60
CA SER A 11 46.40 -20.65 -1.60
C SER A 11 47.14 -19.63 -2.46
N TRP A 12 47.31 -19.94 -3.75
CA TRP A 12 47.78 -19.01 -4.78
C TRP A 12 46.82 -17.83 -4.91
N ARG A 13 47.01 -16.80 -4.08
CA ARG A 13 46.53 -15.45 -4.37
C ARG A 13 47.72 -14.51 -4.25
N GLY A 14 48.55 -14.51 -5.28
CA GLY A 14 49.52 -13.44 -5.49
C GLY A 14 48.83 -12.07 -5.40
N PRO A 15 49.58 -10.98 -5.15
CA PRO A 15 49.00 -9.66 -4.97
C PRO A 15 48.15 -9.29 -6.19
N LEU A 16 46.89 -8.89 -5.94
CA LEU A 16 45.97 -8.47 -6.98
C LEU A 16 46.59 -7.29 -7.75
N GLN A 17 46.52 -7.29 -9.07
CA GLN A 17 46.84 -6.12 -9.88
C GLN A 17 45.69 -5.11 -9.75
N ILE A 18 46.00 -3.90 -9.31
CA ILE A 18 45.04 -2.81 -9.09
C ILE A 18 45.68 -1.51 -9.58
N TYR A 19 44.86 -0.60 -10.11
CA TYR A 19 45.31 0.72 -10.51
C TYR A 19 45.82 1.52 -9.30
N CYS A 20 47.07 1.98 -9.36
CA CYS A 20 47.66 2.82 -8.32
C CYS A 20 47.52 4.30 -8.69
N PRO A 21 46.85 5.15 -7.87
CA PRO A 21 46.62 6.55 -8.21
C PRO A 21 47.89 7.41 -8.24
N LYS A 22 49.00 6.96 -7.63
CA LYS A 22 50.30 7.66 -7.72
C LYS A 22 51.13 7.22 -8.92
N CYS A 23 51.10 5.93 -9.27
CA CYS A 23 51.83 5.42 -10.45
C CYS A 23 51.07 5.68 -11.77
N LYS A 24 49.75 5.86 -11.70
CA LYS A 24 48.84 5.97 -12.85
C LYS A 24 48.80 4.75 -13.78
N GLU A 25 49.09 3.56 -13.23
CA GLU A 25 49.16 2.28 -13.94
C GLU A 25 48.73 1.13 -13.00
N PHE A 26 48.44 -0.04 -13.57
CA PHE A 26 48.13 -1.24 -12.79
C PHE A 26 49.37 -1.79 -12.11
N GLN A 27 49.31 -1.92 -10.78
CA GLN A 27 50.42 -2.38 -9.95
C GLN A 27 49.96 -3.48 -9.01
N ARG A 28 50.91 -4.32 -8.59
CA ARG A 28 50.67 -5.27 -7.50
C ARG A 28 50.45 -4.49 -6.20
N ALA A 29 49.39 -4.84 -5.47
CA ALA A 29 49.08 -4.20 -4.19
C ALA A 29 48.70 -5.23 -3.12
N ARG A 30 49.26 -5.08 -1.92
CA ARG A 30 48.90 -5.89 -0.75
C ARG A 30 47.70 -5.29 -0.03
N SER A 31 46.79 -6.14 0.47
CA SER A 31 45.69 -5.70 1.34
C SER A 31 46.24 -5.39 2.72
N LEU A 32 45.90 -4.21 3.26
CA LEU A 32 46.15 -3.87 4.65
C LEU A 32 44.87 -4.05 5.47
N ARG A 33 45.03 -4.34 6.77
CA ARG A 33 43.90 -4.24 7.71
C ARG A 33 43.54 -2.77 7.85
N ILE A 34 42.25 -2.46 7.76
CA ILE A 34 41.74 -1.13 8.07
C ILE A 34 41.72 -1.01 9.60
N PRO A 35 42.46 -0.06 10.21
CA PRO A 35 42.47 0.10 11.66
C PRO A 35 41.07 0.51 12.16
N ARG A 36 40.66 -0.05 13.30
CA ARG A 36 39.32 0.12 13.91
C ARG A 36 38.93 1.54 14.37
N PRO A 37 39.81 2.54 14.63
CA PRO A 37 39.39 3.77 15.32
C PRO A 37 38.94 4.93 14.41
N LEU A 38 39.09 4.87 13.10
CA LEU A 38 38.46 5.87 12.23
C LEU A 38 37.05 5.41 11.90
N GLY A 39 36.08 6.32 11.70
CA GLY A 39 34.81 5.98 11.03
C GLY A 39 35.00 5.25 9.69
N GLU A 40 36.23 5.24 9.16
CA GLU A 40 36.80 4.48 8.05
C GLU A 40 36.98 2.96 8.33
N GLY A 41 36.89 2.50 9.57
CA GLY A 41 37.22 1.15 10.07
C GLY A 41 36.26 0.04 9.65
N LYS A 42 35.13 0.38 9.03
CA LYS A 42 34.18 -0.63 8.54
C LYS A 42 34.63 -1.10 7.15
N ARG A 43 34.94 -2.40 7.05
CA ARG A 43 35.23 -3.06 5.77
C ARG A 43 33.99 -3.07 4.85
N LYS A 44 32.79 -3.11 5.44
CA LYS A 44 31.48 -3.09 4.76
C LYS A 44 30.79 -1.76 5.05
N TRP A 45 30.45 -1.04 4.00
CA TRP A 45 29.68 0.20 4.04
C TRP A 45 28.27 -0.05 3.52
N PHE A 46 27.30 0.68 4.05
CA PHE A 46 25.91 0.70 3.58
C PHE A 46 25.31 2.05 3.93
N PHE A 47 24.31 2.49 3.16
CA PHE A 47 23.55 3.69 3.50
C PHE A 47 22.43 3.35 4.47
N VAL A 48 22.31 4.09 5.57
CA VAL A 48 21.28 3.84 6.60
C VAL A 48 19.86 3.90 6.02
N LYS A 49 19.64 4.75 5.01
CA LYS A 49 18.35 4.93 4.35
C LYS A 49 18.07 3.89 3.25
N GLU A 50 19.09 3.24 2.73
CA GLU A 50 19.03 2.30 1.59
C GLU A 50 19.91 1.09 1.94
N PRO A 51 19.51 0.26 2.92
CA PRO A 51 20.37 -0.78 3.51
C PRO A 51 20.70 -1.92 2.54
N ASP A 52 19.94 -2.03 1.44
CA ASP A 52 20.17 -2.96 0.34
C ASP A 52 21.37 -2.55 -0.53
N ILE A 53 21.75 -1.26 -0.53
CA ILE A 53 23.00 -0.79 -1.14
C ILE A 53 24.13 -0.93 -0.13
N ALA A 54 24.90 -2.01 -0.30
CA ALA A 54 26.11 -2.25 0.48
C ALA A 54 27.32 -2.47 -0.44
N TRP A 55 28.49 -1.97 -0.04
CA TRP A 55 29.75 -2.18 -0.75
C TRP A 55 30.93 -2.31 0.21
N PHE A 56 32.04 -2.85 -0.29
CA PHE A 56 33.25 -3.05 0.51
C PHE A 56 34.36 -2.09 0.10
N ARG A 57 35.06 -1.57 1.11
CA ARG A 57 36.31 -0.84 0.95
C ARG A 57 37.46 -1.69 1.47
N ARG A 58 38.62 -1.60 0.80
CA ARG A 58 39.87 -2.24 1.24
C ARG A 58 40.99 -1.22 1.20
N LYS A 59 41.76 -1.13 2.28
CA LYS A 59 43.02 -0.38 2.27
C LYS A 59 44.08 -1.22 1.57
N ARG A 60 44.78 -0.61 0.62
CA ARG A 60 45.80 -1.24 -0.22
C ARG A 60 47.10 -0.47 -0.08
N HIS A 61 48.22 -1.18 -0.26
CA HIS A 61 49.56 -0.60 -0.31
C HIS A 61 50.25 -1.05 -1.60
N CYS A 62 50.61 -0.09 -2.46
CA CYS A 62 51.28 -0.36 -3.73
C CYS A 62 52.71 -0.85 -3.48
N THR A 63 53.10 -1.99 -4.07
CA THR A 63 54.45 -2.54 -3.88
C THR A 63 55.54 -1.75 -4.60
N LYS A 64 55.18 -0.94 -5.63
CA LYS A 64 56.13 -0.14 -6.42
C LYS A 64 56.48 1.20 -5.77
N CYS A 65 55.48 1.98 -5.35
CA CYS A 65 55.69 3.34 -4.85
C CYS A 65 55.43 3.53 -3.36
N GLY A 66 55.02 2.47 -2.65
CA GLY A 66 54.71 2.49 -1.22
C GLY A 66 53.44 3.24 -0.82
N LYS A 67 52.69 3.83 -1.76
CA LYS A 67 51.47 4.59 -1.44
C LYS A 67 50.39 3.67 -0.88
N GLU A 68 49.78 4.10 0.22
CA GLU A 68 48.55 3.54 0.75
C GLU A 68 47.33 4.26 0.16
N PHE A 69 46.29 3.51 -0.21
CA PHE A 69 45.06 4.07 -0.76
C PHE A 69 43.88 3.13 -0.52
N LEU A 70 42.67 3.67 -0.57
CA LEU A 70 41.45 2.88 -0.49
C LEU A 70 41.03 2.43 -1.89
N THR A 71 40.52 1.21 -1.96
CA THR A 71 39.88 0.67 -3.17
C THR A 71 38.49 0.18 -2.79
N GLY A 72 37.47 0.62 -3.52
CA GLY A 72 36.13 0.04 -3.48
C GLY A 72 36.01 -1.14 -4.44
N GLU A 73 35.03 -2.02 -4.20
CA GLU A 73 34.60 -3.00 -5.21
C GLU A 73 33.89 -2.32 -6.39
N VAL A 74 33.29 -1.15 -6.14
CA VAL A 74 32.61 -0.30 -7.12
C VAL A 74 33.11 1.14 -6.94
N ASN A 75 33.12 1.94 -8.00
CA ASN A 75 33.40 3.37 -7.90
C ASN A 75 32.36 4.04 -6.99
N GLU A 76 32.81 4.81 -6.01
CA GLU A 76 31.93 5.45 -5.02
C GLU A 76 31.07 6.55 -5.64
N GLU A 77 31.58 7.26 -6.65
CA GLU A 77 30.81 8.24 -7.42
C GLU A 77 29.61 7.56 -8.12
N LEU A 78 29.77 6.31 -8.57
CA LEU A 78 28.69 5.53 -9.17
C LEU A 78 27.65 5.12 -8.13
N ILE A 79 28.07 4.81 -6.89
CA ILE A 79 27.15 4.49 -5.79
C ILE A 79 26.36 5.73 -5.38
N GLU A 80 27.02 6.89 -5.28
CA GLU A 80 26.36 8.17 -5.01
C GLU A 80 25.36 8.54 -6.10
N GLU A 81 25.73 8.36 -7.36
CA GLU A 81 24.81 8.58 -8.48
C GLU A 81 23.63 7.62 -8.44
N LEU A 82 23.85 6.32 -8.15
CA LEU A 82 22.77 5.35 -7.99
C LEU A 82 21.75 5.78 -6.90
N LEU A 83 22.24 6.28 -5.77
CA LEU A 83 21.37 6.77 -4.68
C LEU A 83 20.58 8.01 -5.10
N ARG A 84 21.24 8.93 -5.81
CA ARG A 84 20.58 10.12 -6.35
C ARG A 84 19.48 9.73 -7.33
N LEU A 85 19.75 8.77 -8.22
CA LEU A 85 18.78 8.23 -9.17
C LEU A 85 17.61 7.58 -8.46
N ARG A 86 17.84 6.70 -7.47
CA ARG A 86 16.76 6.10 -6.66
C ARG A 86 15.89 7.14 -5.95
N GLN A 87 16.50 8.16 -5.35
CA GLN A 87 15.74 9.23 -4.69
C GLN A 87 14.91 10.02 -5.69
N ARG A 88 15.46 10.30 -6.88
CA ARG A 88 14.74 10.98 -7.96
C ARG A 88 13.57 10.14 -8.47
N GLU A 89 13.78 8.83 -8.64
CA GLU A 89 12.74 7.88 -9.02
C GLU A 89 11.63 7.82 -7.96
N LYS A 90 11.99 7.67 -6.68
CA LYS A 90 11.03 7.71 -5.56
C LYS A 90 10.20 9.00 -5.56
N LYS A 91 10.84 10.16 -5.74
CA LYS A 91 10.14 11.45 -5.85
C LYS A 91 9.21 11.51 -7.07
N ARG A 92 9.66 11.00 -8.22
CA ARG A 92 8.83 10.90 -9.44
C ARG A 92 7.60 10.02 -9.18
N LYS A 93 7.77 8.85 -8.57
CA LYS A 93 6.69 7.93 -8.19
C LYS A 93 5.67 8.59 -7.27
N VAL A 94 6.14 9.18 -6.17
CA VAL A 94 5.26 9.93 -5.24
C VAL A 94 4.50 11.05 -5.96
N SER A 95 5.15 11.78 -6.86
CA SER A 95 4.48 12.81 -7.67
C SER A 95 3.40 12.21 -8.58
N SER A 96 3.66 11.06 -9.22
CA SER A 96 2.69 10.34 -10.05
C SER A 96 1.50 9.84 -9.23
N TYR A 97 1.74 9.20 -8.07
CA TYR A 97 0.68 8.73 -7.18
C TYR A 97 -0.16 9.88 -6.61
N THR A 98 0.50 10.98 -6.21
CA THR A 98 -0.19 12.19 -5.73
C THR A 98 -1.08 12.78 -6.82
N LYS A 99 -0.62 12.79 -8.07
CA LYS A 99 -1.43 13.25 -9.21
C LYS A 99 -2.62 12.31 -9.44
N ALA A 100 -2.39 11.00 -9.54
CA ALA A 100 -3.45 10.02 -9.75
C ALA A 100 -4.52 10.08 -8.64
N SER A 101 -4.10 10.11 -7.37
CA SER A 101 -5.00 10.22 -6.22
C SER A 101 -5.86 11.49 -6.28
N ARG A 102 -5.25 12.62 -6.67
CA ARG A 102 -5.96 13.90 -6.81
C ARG A 102 -6.96 13.86 -7.97
N ASP A 103 -6.56 13.33 -9.12
CA ASP A 103 -7.38 13.29 -10.33
C ASP A 103 -8.63 12.43 -10.08
N VAL A 104 -8.46 11.21 -9.56
CA VAL A 104 -9.56 10.30 -9.19
C VAL A 104 -10.49 10.90 -8.14
N ARG A 105 -9.94 11.56 -7.11
CA ARG A 105 -10.72 12.21 -6.05
C ARG A 105 -11.47 13.45 -6.55
N SER A 106 -10.89 14.21 -7.48
CA SER A 106 -11.46 15.47 -7.98
C SER A 106 -12.80 15.27 -8.72
N GLY A 107 -12.98 14.12 -9.38
CA GLY A 107 -14.24 13.73 -10.01
C GLY A 107 -15.39 13.44 -9.03
N ARG A 108 -15.10 13.33 -7.73
CA ARG A 108 -16.06 12.88 -6.70
C ARG A 108 -16.29 13.97 -5.67
N LYS A 109 -17.03 15.02 -6.06
CA LYS A 109 -17.32 16.19 -5.21
C LYS A 109 -17.92 15.82 -3.86
N TRP A 110 -18.74 14.78 -3.80
CA TRP A 110 -19.39 14.33 -2.57
C TRP A 110 -18.40 13.86 -1.49
N LEU A 111 -17.17 13.47 -1.86
CA LEU A 111 -16.13 13.11 -0.89
C LEU A 111 -15.64 14.31 -0.05
N ARG A 112 -16.05 15.53 -0.39
CA ARG A 112 -15.74 16.75 0.36
C ARG A 112 -16.85 17.16 1.34
N THR A 113 -18.00 16.50 1.30
CA THR A 113 -19.09 16.77 2.25
C THR A 113 -18.67 16.32 3.66
N LYS A 114 -19.35 16.85 4.68
CA LYS A 114 -19.11 16.50 6.08
C LYS A 114 -20.35 15.83 6.67
N GLY A 115 -20.14 14.98 7.68
CA GLY A 115 -21.22 14.28 8.36
C GLY A 115 -21.98 13.32 7.45
N ASP A 116 -23.25 13.07 7.80
CA ASP A 116 -24.11 12.07 7.17
C ASP A 116 -25.01 12.65 6.05
N ASP A 117 -24.81 13.92 5.66
CA ASP A 117 -25.57 14.57 4.58
C ASP A 117 -25.00 14.19 3.20
N ILE A 118 -25.26 12.95 2.82
CA ILE A 118 -24.88 12.36 1.54
C ILE A 118 -26.00 12.59 0.52
N PRO A 119 -25.69 12.90 -0.76
CA PRO A 119 -26.68 12.99 -1.83
C PRO A 119 -27.65 11.80 -1.86
N LEU A 120 -28.94 12.07 -2.03
CA LEU A 120 -30.00 11.05 -2.01
C LEU A 120 -29.78 9.99 -3.10
N GLU A 121 -29.24 10.41 -4.24
CA GLU A 121 -28.97 9.57 -5.41
C GLU A 121 -27.97 8.47 -5.08
N LEU A 122 -26.91 8.79 -4.32
CA LEU A 122 -25.93 7.80 -3.87
C LEU A 122 -26.52 6.85 -2.82
N CYS A 123 -27.38 7.38 -1.93
CA CYS A 123 -28.09 6.55 -0.95
C CYS A 123 -29.06 5.58 -1.65
N ARG A 124 -29.78 6.06 -2.68
CA ARG A 124 -30.65 5.23 -3.52
C ARG A 124 -29.85 4.18 -4.25
N GLU A 125 -28.72 4.54 -4.85
CA GLU A 125 -27.85 3.61 -5.56
C GLU A 125 -27.34 2.49 -4.63
N LEU A 126 -26.91 2.85 -3.41
CA LEU A 126 -26.48 1.86 -2.41
C LEU A 126 -27.62 0.90 -2.06
N VAL A 127 -28.77 1.42 -1.61
CA VAL A 127 -29.90 0.57 -1.19
C VAL A 127 -30.47 -0.21 -2.35
N ALA A 128 -30.62 0.40 -3.52
CA ALA A 128 -31.16 -0.27 -4.69
C ALA A 128 -30.26 -1.42 -5.08
N GLY A 129 -28.93 -1.25 -5.06
CA GLY A 129 -27.99 -2.28 -5.47
C GLY A 129 -27.74 -3.37 -4.43
N SER A 130 -28.07 -3.18 -3.16
CA SER A 130 -27.74 -4.12 -2.09
C SER A 130 -28.93 -4.72 -1.33
N ALA A 131 -30.17 -4.31 -1.64
CA ALA A 131 -31.34 -4.79 -0.92
C ALA A 131 -31.93 -6.05 -1.55
N TRP A 132 -32.32 -7.00 -0.70
CA TRP A 132 -32.84 -8.31 -1.09
C TRP A 132 -34.13 -8.65 -0.33
N TRP A 133 -35.00 -9.44 -0.96
CA TRP A 133 -36.18 -10.06 -0.36
C TRP A 133 -35.95 -11.58 -0.31
N LEU A 134 -35.71 -12.09 0.91
CA LEU A 134 -35.31 -13.47 1.16
C LEU A 134 -36.46 -14.48 1.01
N THR A 135 -37.69 -14.08 1.37
CA THR A 135 -38.87 -14.95 1.36
C THR A 135 -39.88 -14.56 0.28
N HIS A 136 -39.40 -14.25 -0.92
CA HIS A 136 -40.28 -13.88 -2.03
C HIS A 136 -41.14 -15.08 -2.47
N SER A 137 -42.35 -14.83 -2.99
CA SER A 137 -43.30 -15.87 -3.38
C SER A 137 -42.82 -16.80 -4.50
N SER A 138 -41.74 -16.44 -5.18
CA SER A 138 -41.04 -17.31 -6.15
C SER A 138 -40.28 -18.48 -5.50
N GLY A 139 -40.15 -18.50 -4.17
CA GLY A 139 -39.43 -19.55 -3.44
C GLY A 139 -37.91 -19.38 -3.41
N SER A 140 -37.40 -18.23 -3.87
CA SER A 140 -35.97 -17.91 -3.89
C SER A 140 -35.73 -16.44 -3.50
N PRO A 141 -34.58 -16.11 -2.88
CA PRO A 141 -34.20 -14.72 -2.66
C PRO A 141 -34.14 -13.94 -3.96
N VAL A 142 -34.73 -12.73 -3.98
CA VAL A 142 -34.70 -11.85 -5.14
C VAL A 142 -34.22 -10.46 -4.76
N HIS A 143 -33.59 -9.78 -5.70
CA HIS A 143 -33.16 -8.40 -5.54
C HIS A 143 -34.38 -7.46 -5.39
N ALA A 144 -34.29 -6.49 -4.49
CA ALA A 144 -35.40 -5.63 -4.08
C ALA A 144 -35.08 -4.13 -4.22
N PRO A 145 -34.77 -3.63 -5.44
CA PRO A 145 -34.23 -2.29 -5.66
C PRO A 145 -35.21 -1.18 -5.26
N ARG A 146 -36.52 -1.44 -5.35
CA ARG A 146 -37.59 -0.49 -4.96
C ARG A 146 -37.59 -0.15 -3.46
N HIS A 147 -36.79 -0.84 -2.63
CA HIS A 147 -36.57 -0.41 -1.26
C HIS A 147 -35.89 0.97 -1.17
N ALA A 148 -35.13 1.37 -2.19
CA ALA A 148 -34.55 2.71 -2.29
C ALA A 148 -35.60 3.83 -2.37
N ASP A 149 -36.80 3.56 -2.88
CA ASP A 149 -37.87 4.55 -2.99
C ASP A 149 -38.45 4.93 -1.62
N ARG A 150 -38.19 4.11 -0.60
CA ARG A 150 -38.65 4.30 0.79
C ARG A 150 -37.63 5.02 1.67
N LEU A 151 -36.55 5.55 1.09
CA LEU A 151 -35.54 6.31 1.84
C LEU A 151 -36.16 7.57 2.47
N GLN A 152 -35.92 7.74 3.77
CA GLN A 152 -36.37 8.90 4.55
C GLN A 152 -35.16 9.61 5.14
N LYS A 153 -35.14 10.94 5.07
CA LYS A 153 -34.09 11.75 5.72
C LYS A 153 -34.30 11.76 7.24
N ARG A 154 -33.24 11.49 8.00
CA ARG A 154 -33.18 11.47 9.48
C ARG A 154 -31.91 12.19 9.96
N TYR A 155 -31.67 12.18 11.27
CA TYR A 155 -30.49 12.81 11.88
C TYR A 155 -29.15 12.21 11.42
N CYS A 156 -29.15 10.95 10.97
CA CYS A 156 -27.98 10.21 10.46
C CYS A 156 -28.01 10.04 8.92
N GLY A 157 -28.59 11.01 8.21
CA GLY A 157 -28.72 10.99 6.75
C GLY A 157 -29.95 10.22 6.30
N TYR A 158 -29.89 9.61 5.11
CA TYR A 158 -31.01 8.83 4.57
C TYR A 158 -31.03 7.41 5.12
N CYS A 159 -32.21 6.96 5.56
CA CYS A 159 -32.42 5.62 6.10
C CYS A 159 -33.61 4.93 5.43
N VAL A 160 -33.55 3.61 5.33
CA VAL A 160 -34.66 2.76 4.86
C VAL A 160 -35.07 1.81 5.98
N LYS A 161 -36.38 1.71 6.24
CA LYS A 161 -36.94 0.86 7.29
C LYS A 161 -37.19 -0.56 6.78
N PHE A 162 -36.78 -1.54 7.58
CA PHE A 162 -37.01 -2.97 7.39
C PHE A 162 -37.60 -3.56 8.69
N GLY A 163 -38.93 -3.63 8.78
CA GLY A 163 -39.60 -4.08 10.00
C GLY A 163 -39.32 -3.15 11.19
N ALA A 164 -38.78 -3.69 12.28
CA ALA A 164 -38.44 -2.93 13.49
C ALA A 164 -37.14 -2.13 13.37
N ASN A 165 -36.26 -2.47 12.43
CA ASN A 165 -34.93 -1.88 12.28
C ASN A 165 -34.86 -0.99 11.04
N SER A 166 -33.83 -0.15 10.95
CA SER A 166 -33.59 0.68 9.77
C SER A 166 -32.11 0.64 9.37
N PHE A 167 -31.84 0.56 8.07
CA PHE A 167 -30.49 0.69 7.54
C PHE A 167 -30.19 2.15 7.19
N ALA A 168 -29.13 2.72 7.78
CA ALA A 168 -28.72 4.11 7.61
C ALA A 168 -27.71 4.26 6.45
N ALA A 169 -28.23 4.26 5.22
CA ALA A 169 -27.44 4.36 3.99
C ALA A 169 -26.55 5.63 3.95
N GLY A 170 -27.07 6.77 4.41
CA GLY A 170 -26.29 8.02 4.48
C GLY A 170 -25.04 7.88 5.35
N ARG A 171 -25.19 7.31 6.55
CA ARG A 171 -24.07 7.04 7.46
C ARG A 171 -23.09 5.99 6.91
N ALA A 172 -23.57 4.96 6.23
CA ALA A 172 -22.71 3.97 5.60
C ALA A 172 -21.80 4.62 4.52
N LEU A 173 -22.37 5.47 3.66
CA LEU A 173 -21.62 6.24 2.67
C LEU A 173 -20.67 7.27 3.31
N ALA A 174 -21.07 7.91 4.39
CA ALA A 174 -20.22 8.83 5.14
C ALA A 174 -18.98 8.12 5.75
N LYS A 175 -19.18 6.97 6.40
CA LYS A 175 -18.07 6.14 6.90
C LYS A 175 -17.17 5.65 5.77
N ALA A 176 -17.75 5.27 4.63
CA ALA A 176 -16.98 4.83 3.46
C ALA A 176 -16.18 5.99 2.85
N ARG A 177 -16.74 7.20 2.78
CA ARG A 177 -16.03 8.43 2.39
C ARG A 177 -14.82 8.66 3.28
N ASP A 178 -15.00 8.67 4.60
CA ASP A 178 -13.92 9.01 5.54
C ASP A 178 -12.79 7.99 5.44
N TYR A 179 -13.13 6.70 5.28
CA TYR A 179 -12.15 5.67 5.00
C TYR A 179 -11.46 5.87 3.65
N ALA A 180 -12.22 6.14 2.58
CA ALA A 180 -11.66 6.37 1.25
C ALA A 180 -10.71 7.57 1.22
N VAL A 181 -11.03 8.67 1.90
CA VAL A 181 -10.15 9.85 2.04
C VAL A 181 -8.81 9.45 2.65
N THR A 182 -8.83 8.64 3.72
CA THR A 182 -7.61 8.11 4.35
C THR A 182 -6.82 7.26 3.36
N VAL A 183 -7.50 6.42 2.56
CA VAL A 183 -6.84 5.60 1.53
C VAL A 183 -6.21 6.47 0.44
N PHE A 184 -6.88 7.54 -0.02
CA PHE A 184 -6.32 8.49 -0.99
C PHE A 184 -5.08 9.21 -0.45
N GLU A 185 -5.06 9.56 0.83
CA GLU A 185 -3.89 10.19 1.47
C GLU A 185 -2.71 9.23 1.54
N GLN A 186 -2.95 7.98 1.98
CA GLN A 186 -1.93 6.94 1.99
C GLN A 186 -1.41 6.62 0.59
N ALA A 187 -2.31 6.55 -0.39
CA ALA A 187 -1.99 6.31 -1.79
C ALA A 187 -1.11 7.43 -2.37
N ALA A 188 -1.41 8.70 -2.07
CA ALA A 188 -0.59 9.83 -2.51
C ALA A 188 0.88 9.75 -2.04
N GLU A 189 1.12 9.13 -0.89
CA GLU A 189 2.45 8.88 -0.32
C GLU A 189 3.13 7.60 -0.88
N GLY A 190 2.46 6.86 -1.76
CA GLY A 190 2.92 5.57 -2.28
C GLY A 190 2.64 4.38 -1.37
N ASN A 191 1.79 4.55 -0.35
CA ASN A 191 1.48 3.53 0.66
C ASN A 191 0.05 2.97 0.50
N LEU A 192 -0.35 2.62 -0.73
CA LEU A 192 -1.71 2.11 -0.99
C LEU A 192 -1.96 0.79 -0.23
N PRO A 193 -2.99 0.70 0.64
CA PRO A 193 -3.38 -0.56 1.27
C PRO A 193 -3.74 -1.62 0.24
N SER A 194 -3.48 -2.89 0.56
CA SER A 194 -3.86 -3.99 -0.34
C SER A 194 -5.36 -3.97 -0.64
N GLU A 195 -5.73 -4.30 -1.88
CA GLU A 195 -7.13 -4.35 -2.31
C GLU A 195 -8.00 -5.20 -1.39
N ARG A 196 -7.48 -6.36 -0.93
CA ARG A 196 -8.14 -7.20 0.06
C ARG A 196 -8.47 -6.46 1.36
N LYS A 197 -7.53 -5.66 1.90
CA LYS A 197 -7.71 -4.89 3.14
C LYS A 197 -8.76 -3.79 2.95
N ILE A 198 -8.76 -3.12 1.79
CA ILE A 198 -9.75 -2.10 1.44
C ILE A 198 -11.15 -2.71 1.40
N ARG A 199 -11.33 -3.79 0.63
CA ARG A 199 -12.61 -4.50 0.51
C ARG A 199 -13.11 -5.02 1.85
N GLN A 200 -12.24 -5.66 2.65
CA GLN A 200 -12.59 -6.13 3.98
C GLN A 200 -13.08 -5.00 4.89
N ARG A 201 -12.45 -3.82 4.85
CA ARG A 201 -12.88 -2.67 5.65
C ARG A 201 -14.23 -2.13 5.18
N LEU A 202 -14.43 -1.96 3.88
CA LEU A 202 -15.71 -1.49 3.34
C LEU A 202 -16.86 -2.44 3.64
N ARG A 203 -16.61 -3.76 3.58
CA ARG A 203 -17.59 -4.79 3.90
C ARG A 203 -18.09 -4.76 5.35
N ALA A 204 -17.26 -4.30 6.28
CA ALA A 204 -17.65 -4.19 7.70
C ALA A 204 -18.53 -2.96 7.99
N ILE A 205 -18.50 -1.93 7.14
CA ILE A 205 -19.20 -0.65 7.40
C ILE A 205 -20.71 -0.81 7.56
N PRO A 206 -21.44 -1.57 6.70
CA PRO A 206 -22.89 -1.70 6.79
C PRO A 206 -23.39 -2.21 8.15
N SER A 207 -22.67 -3.14 8.78
CA SER A 207 -23.03 -3.71 10.09
C SER A 207 -23.10 -2.66 11.20
N ASP A 208 -22.29 -1.61 11.11
CA ASP A 208 -22.23 -0.53 12.10
C ASP A 208 -23.16 0.65 11.73
N CYS A 209 -24.10 0.42 10.80
CA CYS A 209 -25.01 1.44 10.25
C CYS A 209 -26.48 0.98 10.31
N VAL A 210 -26.81 0.16 11.30
CA VAL A 210 -28.18 -0.30 11.54
C VAL A 210 -28.73 0.35 12.80
N LEU A 211 -29.95 0.88 12.69
CA LEU A 211 -30.74 1.45 13.77
C LEU A 211 -31.74 0.42 14.29
N ASN A 212 -31.91 0.38 15.60
CA ASN A 212 -32.96 -0.39 16.27
C ASN A 212 -34.31 0.39 16.28
N VAL A 213 -35.31 -0.17 16.94
CA VAL A 213 -36.66 0.43 17.05
C VAL A 213 -36.68 1.77 17.78
N ASN A 214 -35.72 2.01 18.68
CA ASN A 214 -35.57 3.27 19.42
C ASN A 214 -34.76 4.32 18.65
N LEU A 215 -34.36 4.01 17.40
CA LEU A 215 -33.48 4.83 16.59
C LEU A 215 -32.06 4.98 17.16
N ASP A 216 -31.61 4.02 17.98
CA ASP A 216 -30.20 3.93 18.38
C ASP A 216 -29.44 2.99 17.45
N PHE A 217 -28.15 3.26 17.24
CA PHE A 217 -27.29 2.35 16.48
C PHE A 217 -27.00 1.09 17.30
N TYR A 218 -27.01 -0.06 16.63
CA TYR A 218 -26.33 -1.23 17.15
C TYR A 218 -24.81 -0.99 17.17
N ASP A 219 -24.13 -1.50 18.20
CA ASP A 219 -22.66 -1.52 18.22
C ASP A 219 -22.12 -2.27 17.00
N HIS A 220 -22.76 -3.41 16.69
CA HIS A 220 -22.50 -4.20 15.51
C HIS A 220 -23.72 -5.07 15.17
N TYR A 221 -24.29 -4.89 13.97
CA TYR A 221 -25.37 -5.75 13.49
C TYR A 221 -24.80 -6.99 12.80
N PRO A 222 -25.15 -8.21 13.26
CA PRO A 222 -24.54 -9.42 12.75
C PRO A 222 -24.94 -9.67 11.29
N THR A 223 -24.00 -10.17 10.50
CA THR A 223 -24.30 -10.81 9.22
C THR A 223 -24.61 -12.28 9.44
N ASN A 224 -25.44 -12.87 8.58
CA ASN A 224 -25.52 -14.32 8.49
C ASN A 224 -24.22 -14.90 7.86
N GLY A 225 -24.12 -16.23 7.78
CA GLY A 225 -22.94 -16.93 7.24
C GLY A 225 -22.62 -16.65 5.76
N VAL A 226 -23.50 -15.94 5.04
CA VAL A 226 -23.31 -15.56 3.63
C VAL A 226 -23.08 -14.05 3.42
N GLY A 227 -23.09 -13.25 4.49
CA GLY A 227 -22.80 -11.82 4.41
C GLY A 227 -24.05 -10.93 4.26
N GLU A 228 -25.20 -11.35 4.76
CA GLU A 228 -26.42 -10.54 4.71
C GLU A 228 -26.76 -10.00 6.09
N LEU A 229 -27.09 -8.71 6.17
CA LEU A 229 -27.76 -8.11 7.31
C LEU A 229 -29.26 -8.42 7.20
N VAL A 230 -29.75 -9.37 8.00
CA VAL A 230 -31.12 -9.88 7.89
C VAL A 230 -32.10 -9.08 8.76
N PHE A 231 -33.22 -8.69 8.16
CA PHE A 231 -34.31 -7.90 8.74
C PHE A 231 -35.67 -8.62 8.57
N GLY A 232 -35.76 -9.86 9.04
CA GLY A 232 -36.91 -10.72 8.79
C GLY A 232 -36.90 -11.23 7.34
N ALA A 233 -37.92 -10.87 6.55
CA ALA A 233 -38.04 -11.28 5.14
C ALA A 233 -37.11 -10.50 4.19
N GLN A 234 -36.43 -9.46 4.67
CA GLN A 234 -35.64 -8.53 3.88
C GLN A 234 -34.18 -8.55 4.34
N ALA A 235 -33.26 -8.19 3.46
CA ALA A 235 -31.84 -8.12 3.81
C ALA A 235 -31.09 -7.01 3.06
N ILE A 236 -29.93 -6.66 3.60
CA ILE A 236 -28.90 -5.89 2.91
C ILE A 236 -27.66 -6.78 2.76
N ASP A 237 -27.23 -7.06 1.53
CA ASP A 237 -26.01 -7.84 1.26
C ASP A 237 -24.76 -6.93 1.39
N VAL A 238 -23.82 -7.34 2.24
CA VAL A 238 -22.62 -6.54 2.53
C VAL A 238 -21.57 -6.61 1.43
N ASN A 239 -21.57 -7.66 0.59
CA ASN A 239 -20.68 -7.77 -0.55
C ASN A 239 -21.16 -6.86 -1.68
N ASP A 240 -22.47 -6.77 -1.90
CA ASP A 240 -23.09 -5.81 -2.82
C ASP A 240 -22.81 -4.38 -2.37
N CYS A 241 -22.97 -4.10 -1.07
CA CYS A 241 -22.55 -2.82 -0.50
C CYS A 241 -21.09 -2.53 -0.78
N GLU A 242 -20.18 -3.47 -0.49
CA GLU A 242 -18.74 -3.31 -0.72
C GLU A 242 -18.43 -2.95 -2.18
N ARG A 243 -19.02 -3.66 -3.16
CA ARG A 243 -18.82 -3.34 -4.59
C ARG A 243 -19.31 -1.94 -4.94
N ILE A 244 -20.48 -1.56 -4.45
CA ILE A 244 -21.03 -0.21 -4.70
C ILE A 244 -20.14 0.85 -4.05
N LEU A 245 -19.75 0.66 -2.79
CA LEU A 245 -18.88 1.57 -2.04
C LEU A 245 -17.52 1.74 -2.74
N MET A 246 -16.90 0.65 -3.20
CA MET A 246 -15.66 0.65 -3.97
C MET A 246 -15.76 1.55 -5.21
N ARG A 247 -16.84 1.41 -5.98
CA ARG A 247 -17.10 2.20 -7.20
C ARG A 247 -17.40 3.68 -6.90
N VAL A 248 -18.36 3.97 -6.02
CA VAL A 248 -18.82 5.35 -5.77
C VAL A 248 -17.77 6.21 -5.07
N THR A 249 -16.90 5.59 -4.26
CA THR A 249 -15.75 6.27 -3.64
C THR A 249 -14.56 6.42 -4.59
N GLY A 250 -14.50 5.64 -5.67
CA GLY A 250 -13.40 5.68 -6.64
C GLY A 250 -12.16 4.91 -6.25
N LEU A 251 -12.28 4.02 -5.27
CA LEU A 251 -11.17 3.18 -4.85
C LEU A 251 -10.79 2.16 -5.92
N GLU A 252 -11.74 1.71 -6.77
CA GLU A 252 -11.42 0.86 -7.93
C GLU A 252 -10.52 1.57 -8.93
N ASP A 253 -10.88 2.79 -9.32
CA ASP A 253 -10.08 3.62 -10.22
C ASP A 253 -8.69 3.90 -9.64
N LEU A 254 -8.63 4.24 -8.34
CA LEU A 254 -7.37 4.50 -7.64
C LEU A 254 -6.43 3.28 -7.69
N ILE A 255 -6.96 2.09 -7.40
CA ILE A 255 -6.18 0.84 -7.45
C ILE A 255 -5.70 0.56 -8.87
N ALA A 256 -6.56 0.76 -9.87
CA ALA A 256 -6.19 0.56 -11.27
C ALA A 256 -5.05 1.51 -11.70
N GLU A 257 -5.13 2.79 -11.32
CA GLU A 257 -4.09 3.77 -11.64
C GLU A 257 -2.76 3.49 -10.93
N HIS A 258 -2.79 3.07 -9.67
CA HIS A 258 -1.58 2.64 -8.97
C HIS A 258 -0.94 1.42 -9.64
N LYS A 259 -1.73 0.41 -10.00
CA LYS A 259 -1.24 -0.76 -10.75
C LYS A 259 -0.66 -0.39 -12.11
N ARG A 260 -1.13 0.69 -12.74
CA ARG A 260 -0.58 1.20 -14.00
C ARG A 260 0.77 1.89 -13.77
N ILE A 261 0.87 2.77 -12.78
CA ILE A 261 2.13 3.43 -12.40
C ILE A 261 3.20 2.38 -12.08
N ASP A 262 2.84 1.33 -11.32
CA ASP A 262 3.77 0.26 -10.95
C ASP A 262 4.24 -0.62 -12.13
N LYS A 263 3.53 -0.60 -13.27
CA LYS A 263 3.87 -1.37 -14.48
C LYS A 263 4.69 -0.58 -15.50
N GLU A 264 4.69 0.75 -15.41
CA GLU A 264 5.45 1.63 -16.31
C GLU A 264 6.94 1.71 -15.93
N ASP A 265 7.32 1.07 -14.82
CA ASP A 265 8.69 0.95 -14.29
C ASP A 265 9.22 -0.49 -14.37
#